data_AF-A0A1I4ZHE6-F1
#
_entry.id   AF-A0A1I4ZHE6-F1
#
_cell.length_a   1.000
_cell.length_b   1.000
_cell.length_c   1.000
_cell.angle_alpha   90.00
_cell.angle_beta   90.00
_cell.angle_gamma   90.00
#
_symmetry.space_group_name_H-M   'P 1'
#
loop_
_entity.id
_entity.type
_entity.pdbx_description
1 polymer ?
#
loop_
_entity_poly.entity_id
_entity_poly.type
_entity_poly.pdbx_seq_one_letter_code
_entity_poly.pdbx_strand_id
1 'polypeptide(L)'
;MIEAFFASIDASDLAEHLQSQQGIETAQLVRMKEWQATLTSMERKARYRAKNRALLRHKQGMRRAAKLNAIPPWLTKTQERQILRLHEKAVEREFWSQIPHDLHHSSPLCGKSSASDDVAACGLHVPWNLEVLTREENLSLGARLDGDSSIPF
;
A
#
# COMPACT_ATOMS: atom_id res chain seq x y z
N MET A 1 -22.70 -6.46 32.60
CA MET A 1 -22.41 -5.03 32.30
C MET A 1 -22.00 -4.81 30.83
N ILE A 2 -22.50 -5.62 29.88
CA ILE A 2 -22.26 -5.47 28.43
C ILE A 2 -23.58 -5.23 27.65
N GLU A 3 -24.74 -5.23 28.32
CA GLU A 3 -26.05 -5.05 27.66
C GLU A 3 -26.48 -3.59 27.44
N ALA A 4 -25.68 -2.59 27.84
CA ALA A 4 -26.07 -1.18 27.78
C ALA A 4 -25.39 -0.36 26.66
N PHE A 5 -24.49 -0.94 25.86
CA PHE A 5 -23.84 -0.19 24.75
C PHE A 5 -24.68 -0.22 23.45
N PHE A 6 -25.58 -1.18 23.30
CA PHE A 6 -26.43 -1.34 22.11
C PHE A 6 -27.80 -0.64 22.21
N ALA A 7 -28.11 -0.01 23.35
CA ALA A 7 -29.44 0.52 23.65
C ALA A 7 -29.63 2.02 23.36
N SER A 8 -28.80 2.63 22.49
CA SER A 8 -29.00 4.05 22.11
C SER A 8 -28.73 4.39 20.64
N ILE A 9 -28.64 3.40 19.74
CA ILE A 9 -28.73 3.70 18.30
C ILE A 9 -30.22 3.84 18.00
N ASP A 10 -30.66 5.05 17.67
CA ASP A 10 -32.03 5.30 17.23
C ASP A 10 -32.30 4.47 15.95
N ALA A 11 -33.52 3.98 15.76
CA ALA A 11 -33.90 3.26 14.56
C ALA A 11 -33.67 4.10 13.28
N SER A 12 -33.70 5.43 13.42
CA SER A 12 -33.33 6.40 12.38
C SER A 12 -31.83 6.31 12.03
N ASP A 13 -30.93 6.36 13.03
CA ASP A 13 -29.48 6.21 12.86
C ASP A 13 -29.11 4.87 12.20
N LEU A 14 -29.81 3.78 12.56
CA LEU A 14 -29.61 2.47 11.94
C LEU A 14 -30.05 2.46 10.46
N ALA A 15 -31.20 3.08 10.15
CA ALA A 15 -31.70 3.16 8.78
C ALA A 15 -30.78 4.00 7.89
N GLU A 16 -30.27 5.14 8.40
CA GLU A 16 -29.29 5.96 7.71
C GLU A 16 -27.97 5.22 7.48
N HIS A 17 -27.48 4.48 8.48
CA HIS A 17 -26.29 3.64 8.33
C HIS A 17 -26.49 2.57 7.25
N LEU A 18 -27.62 1.85 7.27
CA LEU A 18 -27.91 0.82 6.28
C LEU A 18 -28.03 1.40 4.87
N GLN A 19 -28.69 2.55 4.71
CA GLN A 19 -28.83 3.22 3.43
C GLN A 19 -27.47 3.73 2.92
N SER A 20 -26.61 4.22 3.81
CA SER A 20 -25.22 4.57 3.51
C SER A 20 -24.41 3.35 3.06
N GLN A 21 -24.49 2.23 3.77
CA GLN A 21 -23.81 0.98 3.39
C GLN A 21 -24.26 0.49 2.00
N GLN A 22 -25.56 0.50 1.73
CA GLN A 22 -26.11 0.15 0.41
C GLN A 22 -25.62 1.10 -0.69
N GLY A 23 -25.53 2.41 -0.41
CA GLY A 23 -24.94 3.39 -1.32
C GLY A 23 -23.47 3.11 -1.62
N ILE A 24 -22.69 2.73 -0.62
CA ILE A 24 -21.27 2.38 -0.79
C ILE A 24 -21.12 1.11 -1.62
N GLU A 25 -21.88 0.06 -1.30
CA GLU A 25 -21.82 -1.22 -2.01
C GLU A 25 -22.18 -1.07 -3.49
N THR A 26 -23.23 -0.30 -3.79
CA THR A 26 -23.63 -0.04 -5.18
C THR A 26 -22.55 0.70 -5.97
N ALA A 27 -21.91 1.72 -5.39
CA ALA A 27 -20.80 2.43 -6.02
C ALA A 27 -19.58 1.52 -6.27
N GLN A 28 -19.26 0.64 -5.31
CA GLN A 28 -18.17 -0.33 -5.47
C GLN A 28 -18.46 -1.32 -6.61
N LEU A 29 -19.70 -1.83 -6.69
CA LEU A 29 -20.12 -2.74 -7.74
C LEU A 29 -20.08 -2.10 -9.14
N VAL A 30 -20.53 -0.85 -9.28
CA VAL A 30 -20.45 -0.10 -10.54
C VAL A 30 -19.00 0.00 -11.00
N ARG A 31 -18.10 0.42 -10.09
CA ARG A 31 -16.68 0.54 -10.40
C ARG A 31 -16.03 -0.78 -10.80
N MET A 32 -16.37 -1.87 -10.12
CA MET A 32 -15.89 -3.21 -10.48
C MET A 32 -16.34 -3.61 -11.88
N LYS A 33 -17.59 -3.32 -12.25
CA LYS A 33 -18.12 -3.60 -13.60
C LYS A 33 -17.41 -2.78 -14.67
N GLU A 34 -17.21 -1.48 -14.44
CA GLU A 34 -16.46 -0.60 -15.36
C GLU A 34 -15.03 -1.09 -15.56
N TRP A 35 -14.36 -1.48 -14.47
CA TRP A 35 -13.01 -2.04 -14.53
C TRP A 35 -12.97 -3.35 -15.32
N GLN A 36 -13.94 -4.25 -15.13
CA GLN A 36 -14.04 -5.49 -15.91
C GLN A 36 -14.28 -5.23 -17.40
N ALA A 37 -15.16 -4.29 -17.73
CA ALA A 37 -15.40 -3.88 -19.12
C ALA A 37 -14.12 -3.33 -19.76
N THR A 38 -13.41 -2.45 -19.04
CA THR A 38 -12.11 -1.90 -19.47
C THR A 38 -11.07 -3.01 -19.68
N LEU A 39 -10.96 -3.96 -18.76
CA LEU A 39 -10.03 -5.09 -18.92
C LEU A 39 -10.36 -5.98 -20.12
N THR A 40 -11.63 -6.06 -20.50
CA THR A 40 -12.09 -6.92 -21.61
C THR A 40 -11.72 -6.30 -22.95
N SER A 41 -11.81 -4.98 -23.08
CA SER A 41 -11.42 -4.24 -24.30
C SER A 41 -9.90 -4.09 -24.46
N MET A 42 -9.12 -4.26 -23.39
CA MET A 42 -7.65 -4.17 -23.46
C MET A 42 -7.01 -5.29 -24.29
N GLU A 43 -5.92 -4.95 -24.98
CA GLU A 43 -5.01 -5.94 -25.57
C GLU A 43 -4.46 -6.92 -24.52
N ARG A 44 -4.13 -8.15 -24.93
CA ARG A 44 -3.66 -9.23 -24.05
C ARG A 44 -2.52 -8.78 -23.11
N LYS A 45 -1.51 -8.07 -23.65
CA LYS A 45 -0.35 -7.61 -22.88
C LYS A 45 -0.73 -6.55 -21.85
N ALA A 46 -1.56 -5.58 -22.24
CA ALA A 46 -2.06 -4.53 -21.34
C ALA A 46 -2.90 -5.12 -20.21
N ARG A 47 -3.83 -6.02 -20.55
CA ARG A 47 -4.68 -6.74 -19.60
C ARG A 47 -3.85 -7.55 -18.59
N TYR A 48 -2.80 -8.23 -19.04
CA TYR A 48 -1.89 -8.95 -18.15
C TYR A 48 -1.21 -7.99 -17.15
N ARG A 49 -0.70 -6.85 -17.62
CA ARG A 49 -0.07 -5.84 -16.74
C ARG A 49 -1.05 -5.26 -15.74
N ALA A 50 -2.28 -4.98 -16.15
CA ALA A 50 -3.33 -4.45 -15.27
C ALA A 50 -3.71 -5.46 -14.18
N LYS A 51 -3.96 -6.73 -14.54
CA LYS A 51 -4.31 -7.78 -13.57
C LYS A 51 -3.16 -8.16 -12.63
N ASN A 52 -1.91 -8.09 -13.10
CA ASN A 52 -0.75 -8.54 -12.35
C ASN A 52 0.09 -7.38 -11.79
N ARG A 53 -0.51 -6.20 -11.61
CA ARG A 53 0.20 -4.98 -11.20
C ARG A 53 0.98 -5.18 -9.90
N ALA A 54 0.37 -5.79 -8.90
CA ALA A 54 1.03 -6.08 -7.62
C ALA A 54 2.24 -7.02 -7.78
N LEU A 55 2.07 -8.13 -8.51
CA LEU A 55 3.15 -9.08 -8.78
C LEU A 55 4.32 -8.44 -9.55
N LEU A 56 4.02 -7.59 -10.54
CA LEU A 56 5.05 -6.90 -11.31
C LEU A 56 5.81 -5.87 -10.46
N ARG A 57 5.10 -5.10 -9.61
CA ARG A 57 5.70 -4.18 -8.65
C ARG A 57 6.59 -4.93 -7.64
N HIS A 58 6.11 -6.06 -7.10
CA HIS A 58 6.90 -6.96 -6.23
C HIS A 58 8.20 -7.41 -6.87
N LYS A 59 8.14 -8.00 -8.07
CA LYS A 59 9.33 -8.45 -8.80
C LYS A 59 10.33 -7.32 -9.06
N GLN A 60 9.82 -6.12 -9.39
CA GLN A 60 10.68 -4.95 -9.60
C GLN A 60 11.31 -4.48 -8.28
N GLY A 61 10.57 -4.47 -7.17
CA GLY A 61 11.04 -4.16 -5.83
C GLY A 61 12.18 -5.09 -5.40
N MET A 62 11.95 -6.40 -5.47
CA MET A 62 12.95 -7.43 -5.21
C MET A 62 14.20 -7.24 -6.08
N ARG A 63 14.04 -7.04 -7.38
CA ARG A 63 15.19 -6.81 -8.28
C ARG A 63 16.02 -5.59 -7.89
N ARG A 64 15.38 -4.48 -7.50
CA ARG A 64 16.08 -3.27 -7.06
C ARG A 64 16.82 -3.50 -5.73
N ALA A 65 16.16 -4.13 -4.77
CA ALA A 65 16.77 -4.45 -3.49
C ALA A 65 17.96 -5.42 -3.62
N ALA A 66 17.85 -6.42 -4.51
CA ALA A 66 18.95 -7.35 -4.80
C ALA A 66 20.20 -6.61 -5.31
N LYS A 67 20.03 -5.63 -6.20
CA LYS A 67 21.15 -4.81 -6.72
C LYS A 67 21.86 -4.00 -5.63
N LEU A 68 21.15 -3.66 -4.55
CA LEU A 68 21.68 -2.93 -3.40
C LEU A 68 22.17 -3.86 -2.29
N ASN A 69 22.16 -5.19 -2.51
CA ASN A 69 22.44 -6.20 -1.48
C ASN A 69 21.55 -6.05 -0.22
N ALA A 70 20.35 -5.48 -0.39
CA ALA A 70 19.42 -5.23 0.71
C ALA A 70 18.43 -6.38 0.96
N ILE A 71 18.55 -7.48 0.22
CA ILE A 71 17.78 -8.70 0.48
C ILE A 71 18.63 -9.60 1.39
N PRO A 72 18.21 -9.81 2.65
CA PRO A 72 18.98 -10.65 3.54
C PRO A 72 18.89 -12.12 3.12
N PRO A 73 19.96 -12.92 3.27
CA PRO A 73 19.98 -14.34 2.89
C PRO A 73 19.01 -15.20 3.69
N TRP A 74 18.59 -14.72 4.87
CA TRP A 74 17.59 -15.38 5.72
C TRP A 74 16.14 -15.04 5.35
N LEU A 75 15.88 -14.21 4.32
CA LEU A 75 14.52 -13.89 3.89
C LEU A 75 13.79 -15.14 3.39
N THR A 76 12.71 -15.51 4.08
CA THR A 76 11.93 -16.70 3.75
C THR A 76 10.91 -16.44 2.65
N LYS A 77 10.45 -17.50 1.97
CA LYS A 77 9.33 -17.42 1.01
C LYS A 77 8.04 -16.87 1.64
N THR A 78 7.84 -17.10 2.95
CA THR A 78 6.68 -16.55 3.66
C THR A 78 6.80 -15.05 3.81
N GLN A 79 7.98 -14.54 4.16
CA GLN A 79 8.23 -13.09 4.21
C GLN A 79 8.14 -12.46 2.82
N GLU A 80 8.65 -13.13 1.78
CA GLU A 80 8.47 -12.65 0.40
C GLU A 80 6.98 -12.53 0.02
N ARG A 81 6.14 -13.49 0.44
CA ARG A 81 4.69 -13.40 0.26
C ARG A 81 4.06 -12.25 1.05
N GLN A 82 4.57 -11.93 2.24
CA GLN A 82 4.12 -10.76 3.00
C GLN A 82 4.44 -9.45 2.25
N ILE A 83 5.61 -9.35 1.61
CA ILE A 83 5.95 -8.20 0.75
C ILE A 83 4.98 -8.10 -0.44
N LEU A 84 4.69 -9.22 -1.11
CA LEU A 84 3.70 -9.26 -2.18
C LEU A 84 2.32 -8.79 -1.67
N ARG A 85 1.91 -9.20 -0.47
CA ARG A 85 0.64 -8.77 0.13
C ARG A 85 0.58 -7.26 0.38
N LEU A 86 1.70 -6.62 0.72
CA LEU A 86 1.78 -5.16 0.82
C LEU A 86 1.57 -4.50 -0.55
N HIS A 87 2.15 -5.05 -1.63
CA HIS A 87 1.88 -4.56 -2.98
C HIS A 87 0.42 -4.75 -3.41
N GLU A 88 -0.22 -5.86 -3.04
CA GLU A 88 -1.65 -6.07 -3.25
C GLU A 88 -2.48 -5.00 -2.54
N LYS A 89 -2.18 -4.76 -1.25
CA LYS A 89 -2.84 -3.72 -0.45
C LYS A 89 -2.67 -2.33 -1.04
N ALA A 90 -1.49 -1.99 -1.56
CA ALA A 90 -1.26 -0.71 -2.25
C ALA A 90 -2.10 -0.60 -3.53
N VAL A 91 -2.14 -1.65 -4.34
CA VAL A 91 -2.94 -1.69 -5.58
C VAL A 91 -4.44 -1.60 -5.29
N GLU A 92 -4.92 -2.25 -4.23
CA GLU A 92 -6.29 -2.20 -3.75
C GLU A 92 -6.67 -0.81 -3.23
N ARG A 93 -5.84 -0.20 -2.37
CA ARG A 93 -6.05 1.17 -1.89
C ARG A 93 -6.12 2.16 -3.06
N GLU A 94 -5.18 2.07 -4.00
CA GLU A 94 -5.19 2.89 -5.22
C GLU A 94 -6.46 2.66 -6.06
N PHE A 95 -6.91 1.41 -6.16
CA PHE A 95 -8.15 1.10 -6.86
C PHE A 95 -9.36 1.70 -6.18
N TRP A 96 -9.47 1.74 -4.86
CA TRP A 96 -10.66 2.28 -4.21
C TRP A 96 -10.61 3.80 -4.07
N SER A 97 -9.48 4.35 -3.63
CA SER A 97 -9.36 5.78 -3.34
C SER A 97 -9.10 6.65 -4.56
N GLN A 98 -8.74 6.07 -5.72
CA GLN A 98 -8.23 6.79 -6.90
C GLN A 98 -6.91 7.54 -6.67
N ILE A 99 -6.29 7.39 -5.49
CA ILE A 99 -5.02 8.03 -5.16
C ILE A 99 -3.90 7.02 -5.42
N PRO A 100 -2.83 7.38 -6.14
CA PRO A 100 -1.70 6.48 -6.32
C PRO A 100 -1.05 6.10 -4.99
N HIS A 101 -0.82 4.81 -4.77
CA HIS A 101 -0.12 4.30 -3.59
C HIS A 101 1.13 3.51 -3.99
N ASP A 102 2.18 3.64 -3.19
CA ASP A 102 3.44 2.94 -3.35
C ASP A 102 3.94 2.41 -1.99
N LEU A 103 4.97 1.56 -2.02
CA LEU A 103 5.61 1.09 -0.80
C LEU A 103 6.75 2.03 -0.40
N HIS A 104 6.72 2.47 0.84
CA HIS A 104 7.76 3.26 1.48
C HIS A 104 8.65 2.37 2.36
N HIS A 105 9.95 2.64 2.36
CA HIS A 105 10.90 2.00 3.26
C HIS A 105 11.09 2.85 4.50
N SER A 106 10.59 2.40 5.66
CA SER A 106 10.74 3.15 6.92
C SER A 106 12.20 3.40 7.28
N SER A 107 13.08 2.45 6.97
CA SER A 107 14.52 2.62 6.91
C SER A 107 14.98 2.51 5.46
N PRO A 108 15.45 3.61 4.83
CA PRO A 108 15.95 3.62 3.46
C PRO A 108 16.93 2.50 3.15
N LEU A 109 16.79 1.85 1.98
CA LEU A 109 17.72 0.81 1.51
C LEU A 109 19.13 1.37 1.23
N CYS A 110 19.19 2.66 0.88
CA CYS A 110 20.42 3.43 0.80
C CYS A 110 20.09 4.91 1.07
N GLY A 111 20.94 5.61 1.82
CA GLY A 111 20.78 7.03 2.10
C GLY A 111 21.88 7.57 3.01
N LYS A 112 22.09 8.89 2.98
CA LYS A 112 22.95 9.60 3.93
C LYS A 112 22.16 9.88 5.21
N SER A 113 22.74 9.64 6.38
CA SER A 113 22.16 10.14 7.63
C SER A 113 22.28 11.67 7.69
N SER A 114 21.32 12.37 8.30
CA SER A 114 21.48 13.80 8.60
C SER A 114 22.58 14.11 9.62
N ALA A 115 23.00 13.11 10.40
CA ALA A 115 23.97 13.30 11.47
C ALA A 115 25.41 13.48 10.94
N SER A 116 25.71 12.97 9.75
CA SER A 116 26.99 13.17 9.04
C SER A 116 26.88 12.67 7.59
N ASP A 117 27.60 13.32 6.67
CA ASP A 117 27.73 12.90 5.27
C ASP A 117 28.34 11.49 5.08
N ASP A 118 28.87 10.92 6.16
CA ASP A 118 29.71 9.71 6.17
C ASP A 118 28.94 8.46 6.61
N VAL A 119 27.81 8.62 7.32
CA VAL A 119 27.02 7.49 7.83
C VAL A 119 25.92 7.15 6.81
N ALA A 120 26.16 6.07 6.07
CA ALA A 120 25.15 5.47 5.19
C ALA A 120 24.25 4.52 6.00
N ALA A 121 22.93 4.66 5.92
CA ALA A 121 22.05 3.59 6.41
C ALA A 121 21.85 2.51 5.33
N CYS A 122 21.85 1.27 5.81
CA CYS A 122 21.60 0.07 5.03
C CYS A 122 20.30 -0.61 5.50
N GLY A 123 19.15 -0.05 5.12
CA GLY A 123 17.86 -0.70 5.34
C GLY A 123 17.74 -2.02 4.57
N LEU A 124 16.88 -2.93 5.06
CA LEU A 124 16.61 -4.23 4.44
C LEU A 124 15.28 -4.24 3.69
N HIS A 125 15.19 -4.98 2.60
CA HIS A 125 13.93 -5.20 1.88
C HIS A 125 13.13 -6.35 2.51
N VAL A 126 12.53 -6.05 3.66
CA VAL A 126 11.80 -6.99 4.53
C VAL A 126 10.39 -6.45 4.83
N PRO A 127 9.41 -7.31 5.17
CA PRO A 127 8.02 -6.88 5.36
C PRO A 127 7.82 -5.77 6.39
N TRP A 128 8.55 -5.82 7.51
CA TRP A 128 8.44 -4.84 8.60
C TRP A 128 9.17 -3.54 8.32
N ASN A 129 9.96 -3.47 7.25
CA ASN A 129 10.60 -2.24 6.79
C ASN A 129 9.78 -1.57 5.66
N LEU A 130 8.57 -2.06 5.37
CA LEU A 130 7.74 -1.61 4.27
C LEU A 130 6.38 -1.15 4.77
N GLU A 131 5.97 0.04 4.34
CA GLU A 131 4.65 0.60 4.62
C GLU A 131 3.95 1.03 3.32
N VAL A 132 2.61 0.95 3.29
CA VAL A 132 1.81 1.42 2.15
C VAL A 132 1.41 2.87 2.39
N LEU A 133 2.02 3.77 1.64
CA LEU A 133 1.72 5.21 1.66
C LEU A 133 1.13 5.65 0.32
N THR A 134 0.46 6.80 0.32
CA THR A 134 0.18 7.49 -0.93
C THR A 134 1.50 7.90 -1.59
N ARG A 135 1.49 8.04 -2.91
CA ARG A 135 2.69 8.47 -3.66
C ARG A 135 3.15 9.86 -3.21
N GLU A 136 2.21 10.73 -2.89
CA GLU A 136 2.48 12.08 -2.39
C GLU A 136 3.23 12.03 -1.06
N GLU A 137 2.69 11.34 -0.05
CA GLU A 137 3.36 11.16 1.24
C GLU A 137 4.76 10.54 1.08
N ASN A 138 4.89 9.51 0.25
CA ASN A 138 6.17 8.85 0.01
C ASN A 138 7.21 9.78 -0.64
N LEU A 139 6.78 10.69 -1.54
CA LEU A 139 7.66 11.68 -2.14
C LEU A 139 8.09 12.75 -1.14
N SER A 140 7.17 13.20 -0.27
CA SER A 140 7.46 14.20 0.77
C SER A 140 8.45 13.68 1.82
N LEU A 141 8.36 12.41 2.22
CA LEU A 141 9.30 11.80 3.17
C LEU A 141 10.72 11.64 2.58
N GLY A 142 10.81 11.35 1.28
CA GLY A 142 12.09 11.13 0.60
C GLY A 142 12.87 9.95 1.17
N ALA A 143 14.19 9.92 0.93
CA ALA A 143 15.11 8.87 1.41
C ALA A 143 15.91 9.31 2.65
N ARG A 144 15.33 10.15 3.51
CA ARG A 144 16.01 10.67 4.71
C ARG A 144 15.73 9.77 5.90
N LEU A 145 16.76 9.51 6.70
CA LEU A 145 16.72 8.64 7.89
C LEU A 145 16.23 9.38 9.15
N ASP A 146 15.85 10.63 8.98
CA ASP A 146 15.75 11.57 10.08
C ASP A 146 14.34 11.39 10.64
N GLY A 147 14.26 10.54 11.66
CA GLY A 147 13.05 10.25 12.42
C GLY A 147 12.57 11.45 13.23
N ASP A 148 12.27 12.56 12.55
CA ASP A 148 11.40 13.58 13.10
C ASP A 148 10.00 13.35 12.51
N SER A 149 9.17 12.67 13.30
CA SER A 149 7.74 12.46 13.02
C SER A 149 6.90 13.72 13.26
N SER A 150 7.50 14.91 13.28
CA SER A 150 6.76 16.15 13.10
C SER A 150 6.57 16.42 11.61
N ILE A 151 5.50 15.85 11.06
CA ILE A 151 4.94 16.36 9.81
C ILE A 151 4.32 17.74 10.15
N PRO A 152 4.78 18.83 9.53
CA PRO A 152 3.83 19.75 8.93
C PRO A 152 4.21 20.15 7.50
N PHE A 153 3.20 19.98 6.63
CA PHE A 153 2.93 20.65 5.34
C PHE A 153 3.87 20.43 4.15
#